data_AF-A0A7N6BMC9-F1
#
_entry.id   AF-A0A7N6BMC9-F1
#
_cell.length_a   1.000
_cell.length_b   1.000
_cell.length_c   1.000
_cell.angle_alpha   90.00
_cell.angle_beta   90.00
_cell.angle_gamma   90.00
#
_symmetry.space_group_name_H-M   'P 1'
#
loop_
_entity.id
_entity.type
_entity.pdbx_description
1 polymer ?
#
loop_
_entity_poly.entity_id
_entity_poly.type
_entity_poly.pdbx_seq_one_letter_code
_entity_poly.pdbx_strand_id
1 'polypeptide(L)'
;MDNSGKEKEAMALMAEAEKKLKSSQSFFGSLFGGSSKLEEACDMYVRAANMYKMAKNWCEAINCLNRAIEIYTDMGRFTIAAKHHITIAEIYETELVDIDKAIAHYEQAADYYKGEESTSSANKCLLKVATYAAQLEQYPKAIEIYEQVGTHAMDSTLLKYSAKDHFFKAALCHFCVDMLNAKLAVQKYEEMFPAFSDSRECKLLKKLLDAYEEQNVDAYTDSVKEYDTISRLDQWLTTMLLRIKKTIQEDESDLR
;
A
#
# COMPACT_ATOMS: atom_id res chain seq x y z
N MET A 1 4.46 18.77 28.30
CA MET A 1 3.30 17.89 28.07
C MET A 1 3.63 16.58 28.75
N ASP A 2 2.81 16.17 29.72
CA ASP A 2 3.06 14.98 30.54
C ASP A 2 2.72 13.71 29.76
N ASN A 3 3.68 13.18 29.01
CA ASN A 3 3.54 11.91 28.30
C ASN A 3 3.45 10.74 29.29
N SER A 4 4.08 10.86 30.47
CA SER A 4 4.09 9.82 31.50
C SER A 4 2.71 9.58 32.10
N GLY A 5 1.91 10.64 32.30
CA GLY A 5 0.53 10.52 32.74
C GLY A 5 -0.35 9.75 31.74
N LYS A 6 -0.21 10.04 30.44
CA LYS A 6 -0.99 9.37 29.37
C LYS A 6 -0.63 7.91 29.21
N GLU A 7 0.65 7.56 29.32
CA GLU A 7 1.08 6.16 29.25
C GLU A 7 0.55 5.32 30.42
N LYS A 8 0.51 5.91 31.64
CA LYS A 8 -0.05 5.23 32.81
C LYS A 8 -1.55 4.99 32.67
N GLU A 9 -2.28 5.97 32.16
CA GLU A 9 -3.72 5.84 31.92
C GLU A 9 -4.01 4.82 30.81
N ALA A 10 -3.22 4.80 29.73
CA ALA A 10 -3.30 3.79 28.68
C ALA A 10 -3.02 2.37 29.20
N MET A 11 -2.02 2.22 30.08
CA MET A 11 -1.70 0.94 30.72
C MET A 11 -2.83 0.46 31.64
N ALA A 12 -3.46 1.37 32.38
CA ALA A 12 -4.62 1.04 33.21
C ALA A 12 -5.82 0.56 32.36
N LEU A 13 -6.07 1.22 31.22
CA LEU A 13 -7.10 0.81 30.27
C LEU A 13 -6.82 -0.58 29.69
N MET A 14 -5.58 -0.89 29.34
CA MET A 14 -5.20 -2.23 28.86
C MET A 14 -5.44 -3.30 29.92
N ALA A 15 -5.02 -3.06 31.16
CA ALA A 15 -5.22 -4.02 32.26
C ALA A 15 -6.72 -4.29 32.54
N GLU A 16 -7.55 -3.26 32.44
CA GLU A 16 -9.00 -3.41 32.58
C GLU A 16 -9.64 -4.14 31.39
N ALA A 17 -9.17 -3.88 30.16
CA ALA A 17 -9.61 -4.59 28.95
C ALA A 17 -9.28 -6.10 29.04
N GLU A 18 -8.07 -6.47 29.48
CA GLU A 18 -7.69 -7.86 29.70
C GLU A 18 -8.56 -8.55 30.76
N LYS A 19 -8.88 -7.84 31.85
CA LYS A 19 -9.75 -8.37 32.91
C LYS A 19 -11.16 -8.65 32.38
N LYS A 20 -11.70 -7.75 31.55
CA LYS A 20 -12.98 -7.95 30.87
C LYS A 20 -12.93 -9.14 29.92
N LEU A 21 -11.86 -9.30 29.15
CA LEU A 21 -11.66 -10.43 28.24
C LEU A 21 -11.65 -11.78 29.00
N LYS A 22 -10.85 -11.89 30.07
CA LYS A 22 -10.79 -13.09 30.93
C LYS A 22 -12.14 -13.41 31.60
N SER A 23 -12.90 -12.37 31.98
CA SER A 23 -14.24 -12.55 32.54
C SER A 23 -15.27 -13.03 31.51
N SER A 24 -15.05 -12.74 30.23
CA SER A 24 -15.90 -13.18 29.12
C SER A 24 -15.68 -14.66 28.77
N GLN A 25 -14.43 -15.15 28.87
CA GLN A 25 -14.05 -16.55 28.63
C GLN A 25 -14.43 -17.54 29.76
N SER A 26 -14.87 -17.05 30.92
CA SER A 26 -15.25 -17.92 32.05
C SER A 26 -16.62 -18.57 31.84
N PHE A 27 -16.78 -19.82 32.32
CA PHE A 27 -17.88 -20.79 32.12
C PHE A 27 -19.34 -20.26 32.15
N PHE A 28 -19.59 -19.07 32.71
CA PHE A 28 -20.92 -18.45 32.78
C PHE A 28 -21.22 -17.44 31.64
N GLY A 29 -20.21 -17.03 30.85
CA GLY A 29 -20.33 -16.01 29.80
C GLY A 29 -20.80 -16.53 28.43
N SER A 30 -20.76 -17.85 28.23
CA SER A 30 -20.99 -18.47 26.91
C SER A 30 -22.46 -18.62 26.50
N LEU A 31 -23.44 -18.31 27.39
CA LEU A 31 -24.87 -18.59 27.14
C LEU A 31 -25.71 -17.34 26.83
N PHE A 32 -25.42 -16.16 27.39
CA PHE A 32 -26.16 -14.91 27.11
C PHE A 32 -25.27 -13.68 27.40
N GLY A 33 -24.58 -13.11 26.39
CA GLY A 33 -23.98 -11.77 26.50
C GLY A 33 -22.46 -11.60 26.37
N GLY A 34 -21.73 -12.56 25.78
CA GLY A 34 -20.27 -12.45 25.56
C GLY A 34 -19.84 -11.37 24.55
N SER A 35 -20.65 -11.08 23.53
CA SER A 35 -20.28 -10.14 22.44
C SER A 35 -20.10 -8.69 22.91
N SER A 36 -20.94 -8.20 23.81
CA SER A 36 -20.85 -6.81 24.27
C SER A 36 -19.60 -6.56 25.12
N LYS A 37 -19.17 -7.55 25.92
CA LYS A 37 -17.94 -7.46 26.70
C LYS A 37 -16.68 -7.47 25.83
N LEU A 38 -16.71 -8.18 24.71
CA LEU A 38 -15.62 -8.17 23.72
C LEU A 38 -15.54 -6.82 23.01
N GLU A 39 -16.68 -6.25 22.60
CA GLU A 39 -16.73 -4.91 22.00
C GLU A 39 -16.22 -3.83 22.97
N GLU A 40 -16.66 -3.86 24.23
CA GLU A 40 -16.15 -2.94 25.26
C GLU A 40 -14.63 -3.08 25.46
N ALA A 41 -14.09 -4.32 25.46
CA ALA A 41 -12.67 -4.55 25.57
C ALA A 41 -11.90 -3.98 24.36
N CYS A 42 -12.41 -4.17 23.14
CA CYS A 42 -11.84 -3.57 21.93
C CYS A 42 -11.81 -2.04 22.00
N ASP A 43 -12.93 -1.41 22.39
CA ASP A 43 -13.01 0.05 22.52
C ASP A 43 -11.97 0.58 23.52
N MET A 44 -11.72 -0.17 24.59
CA MET A 44 -10.68 0.17 25.57
C MET A 44 -9.27 0.04 24.99
N TYR A 45 -8.98 -1.02 24.23
CA TYR A 45 -7.70 -1.15 23.52
C TYR A 45 -7.49 -0.05 22.48
N VAL A 46 -8.52 0.32 21.73
CA VAL A 46 -8.43 1.41 20.74
C VAL A 46 -8.22 2.77 21.42
N ARG A 47 -8.86 3.02 22.56
CA ARG A 47 -8.60 4.21 23.38
C ARG A 47 -7.16 4.23 23.90
N ALA A 48 -6.68 3.11 24.46
CA ALA A 48 -5.30 2.98 24.92
C ALA A 48 -4.30 3.22 23.77
N ALA A 49 -4.56 2.66 22.58
CA ALA A 49 -3.75 2.88 21.39
C ALA A 49 -3.67 4.38 21.02
N ASN A 50 -4.80 5.10 21.03
CA ASN A 50 -4.81 6.54 20.75
C ASN A 50 -4.01 7.33 21.78
N MET A 51 -4.05 6.94 23.05
CA MET A 51 -3.26 7.58 24.10
C MET A 51 -1.77 7.33 23.94
N TYR A 52 -1.37 6.10 23.59
CA TYR A 52 0.02 5.78 23.25
C TYR A 52 0.50 6.53 22.00
N LYS A 53 -0.35 6.69 20.96
CA LYS A 53 -0.05 7.56 19.80
C LYS A 53 0.20 9.00 20.24
N MET A 54 -0.62 9.56 21.14
CA MET A 54 -0.41 10.90 21.68
C MET A 54 0.86 11.02 22.53
N ALA A 55 1.27 9.95 23.20
CA ALA A 55 2.52 9.88 23.96
C ALA A 55 3.75 9.63 23.08
N LYS A 56 3.56 9.43 21.76
CA LYS A 56 4.58 9.01 20.77
C LYS A 56 5.20 7.64 21.06
N ASN A 57 4.48 6.78 21.77
CA ASN A 57 4.89 5.41 22.04
C ASN A 57 4.24 4.48 21.00
N TRP A 58 4.84 4.44 19.81
CA TRP A 58 4.26 3.76 18.65
C TRP A 58 4.19 2.25 18.80
N CYS A 59 5.20 1.63 19.43
CA CYS A 59 5.25 0.19 19.65
C CYS A 59 4.07 -0.27 20.52
N GLU A 60 3.81 0.40 21.64
CA GLU A 60 2.69 0.04 22.50
C GLU A 60 1.33 0.35 21.86
N ALA A 61 1.24 1.42 21.06
CA ALA A 61 0.03 1.69 20.28
C ALA A 61 -0.28 0.55 19.29
N ILE A 62 0.74 0.03 18.61
CA ILE A 62 0.61 -1.11 17.69
C ILE A 62 0.22 -2.37 18.44
N ASN A 63 0.83 -2.64 19.60
CA ASN A 63 0.46 -3.78 20.45
C ASN A 63 -1.03 -3.72 20.85
N CYS A 64 -1.51 -2.56 21.27
CA CYS A 64 -2.93 -2.34 21.59
C CYS A 64 -3.84 -2.62 20.39
N LEU A 65 -3.48 -2.11 19.21
CA LEU A 65 -4.27 -2.31 17.99
C LEU A 65 -4.25 -3.77 17.54
N ASN A 66 -3.13 -4.48 17.65
CA ASN A 66 -3.06 -5.92 17.36
C ASN A 66 -3.98 -6.73 18.27
N ARG A 67 -4.05 -6.41 19.56
CA ARG A 67 -5.02 -7.04 20.48
C ARG A 67 -6.46 -6.75 20.09
N ALA A 68 -6.78 -5.53 19.68
CA ALA A 68 -8.11 -5.19 19.19
C ALA A 68 -8.44 -5.96 17.89
N ILE A 69 -7.49 -6.09 16.97
CA ILE A 69 -7.63 -6.84 15.72
C ILE A 69 -7.91 -8.32 15.99
N GLU A 70 -7.16 -8.96 16.89
CA GLU A 70 -7.38 -10.37 17.28
C GLU A 70 -8.84 -10.57 17.69
N ILE A 71 -9.34 -9.73 18.60
CA ILE A 71 -10.72 -9.82 19.09
C ILE A 71 -11.74 -9.51 17.99
N TYR A 72 -11.53 -8.47 17.17
CA TYR A 72 -12.46 -8.16 16.07
C TYR A 72 -12.49 -9.26 15.00
N THR A 73 -11.37 -9.94 14.77
CA THR A 73 -11.28 -11.08 13.85
C THR A 73 -12.04 -12.27 14.42
N ASP A 74 -11.88 -12.58 15.71
CA ASP A 74 -12.63 -13.63 16.42
C ASP A 74 -14.15 -13.36 16.42
N MET A 75 -14.54 -12.08 16.44
CA MET A 75 -15.94 -11.64 16.35
C MET A 75 -16.51 -11.66 14.91
N GLY A 76 -15.70 -11.95 13.90
CA GLY A 76 -16.07 -11.89 12.48
C GLY A 76 -16.31 -10.47 11.97
N ARG A 77 -15.75 -9.44 12.60
CA ARG A 77 -15.83 -8.02 12.19
C ARG A 77 -14.62 -7.62 11.35
N PHE A 78 -14.44 -8.29 10.21
CA PHE A 78 -13.26 -8.12 9.35
C PHE A 78 -13.09 -6.69 8.81
N THR A 79 -14.20 -5.99 8.53
CA THR A 79 -14.15 -4.59 8.07
C THR A 79 -13.53 -3.64 9.10
N ILE A 80 -13.75 -3.87 10.39
CA ILE A 80 -13.18 -3.05 11.48
C ILE A 80 -11.72 -3.46 11.71
N ALA A 81 -11.43 -4.76 11.72
CA ALA A 81 -10.06 -5.27 11.82
C ALA A 81 -9.17 -4.71 10.69
N ALA A 82 -9.67 -4.66 9.45
CA ALA A 82 -8.96 -4.08 8.31
C ALA A 82 -8.64 -2.59 8.49
N LYS A 83 -9.55 -1.79 9.08
CA LYS A 83 -9.29 -0.38 9.41
C LYS A 83 -8.16 -0.22 10.42
N HIS A 84 -8.12 -1.08 11.43
CA HIS A 84 -7.04 -1.07 12.41
C HIS A 84 -5.72 -1.52 11.80
N HIS A 85 -5.71 -2.51 10.90
CA HIS A 85 -4.52 -2.88 10.14
C HIS A 85 -3.98 -1.72 9.28
N ILE A 86 -4.84 -0.98 8.58
CA ILE A 86 -4.42 0.25 7.86
C ILE A 86 -3.77 1.23 8.84
N THR A 87 -4.37 1.45 10.00
CA THR A 87 -3.82 2.40 11.00
C THR A 87 -2.44 1.96 11.50
N ILE A 88 -2.23 0.65 11.71
CA ILE A 88 -0.92 0.09 12.08
C ILE A 88 0.08 0.31 10.93
N ALA A 89 -0.33 0.03 9.69
CA ALA A 89 0.52 0.20 8.53
C ALA A 89 0.94 1.66 8.31
N GLU A 90 0.03 2.61 8.53
CA GLU A 90 0.32 4.06 8.49
C GLU A 90 1.35 4.45 9.57
N ILE A 91 1.28 3.88 10.78
CA ILE A 91 2.28 4.14 11.84
C ILE A 91 3.65 3.58 11.43
N TYR A 92 3.70 2.37 10.86
CA TYR A 92 4.94 1.79 10.34
C TYR A 92 5.53 2.60 9.19
N GLU A 93 4.67 3.15 8.32
CA GLU A 93 5.06 4.02 7.20
C GLU A 93 5.65 5.35 7.68
N THR A 94 4.94 6.09 8.54
CA THR A 94 5.31 7.49 8.85
C THR A 94 6.29 7.63 10.00
N GLU A 95 6.16 6.82 11.05
CA GLU A 95 6.89 7.02 12.31
C GLU A 95 8.07 6.06 12.47
N LEU A 96 7.87 4.78 12.13
CA LEU A 96 8.89 3.75 12.32
C LEU A 96 9.73 3.49 11.06
N VAL A 97 9.25 3.95 9.90
CA VAL A 97 9.89 3.79 8.58
C VAL A 97 10.26 2.31 8.29
N ASP A 98 9.41 1.39 8.77
CA ASP A 98 9.54 -0.05 8.55
C ASP A 98 8.57 -0.45 7.43
N ILE A 99 9.05 -0.29 6.19
CA ILE A 99 8.24 -0.45 4.98
C ILE A 99 7.81 -1.92 4.79
N ASP A 100 8.66 -2.88 5.17
CA ASP A 100 8.37 -4.31 5.07
C ASP A 100 7.15 -4.70 5.92
N LYS A 101 7.10 -4.25 7.18
CA LYS A 101 5.94 -4.52 8.04
C LYS A 101 4.70 -3.74 7.62
N ALA A 102 4.87 -2.51 7.11
CA ALA A 102 3.76 -1.73 6.58
C ALA A 102 3.08 -2.48 5.42
N ILE A 103 3.86 -3.05 4.49
CA ILE A 103 3.36 -3.87 3.38
C ILE A 103 2.55 -5.06 3.92
N ALA A 104 3.10 -5.84 4.84
CA ALA A 104 2.42 -7.02 5.38
C ALA A 104 1.05 -6.67 5.99
N HIS A 105 0.95 -5.56 6.72
CA HIS A 105 -0.33 -5.11 7.30
C HIS A 105 -1.30 -4.54 6.26
N TYR A 106 -0.81 -3.81 5.24
CA TYR A 106 -1.67 -3.36 4.15
C TYR A 106 -2.20 -4.52 3.29
N GLU A 107 -1.40 -5.57 3.08
CA GLU A 107 -1.83 -6.80 2.40
C GLU A 107 -2.94 -7.51 3.18
N GLN A 108 -2.73 -7.72 4.49
CA GLN A 108 -3.73 -8.35 5.34
C GLN A 108 -5.04 -7.53 5.39
N ALA A 109 -4.94 -6.19 5.41
CA ALA A 109 -6.11 -5.32 5.32
C ALA A 109 -6.82 -5.47 3.96
N ALA A 110 -6.07 -5.55 2.85
CA ALA A 110 -6.62 -5.75 1.52
C ALA A 110 -7.38 -7.08 1.40
N ASP A 111 -6.82 -8.16 1.95
CA ASP A 111 -7.44 -9.49 1.94
C ASP A 111 -8.76 -9.51 2.72
N TYR A 112 -8.82 -8.86 3.89
CA TYR A 112 -10.06 -8.71 4.64
C TYR A 112 -11.12 -7.91 3.86
N TYR A 113 -10.74 -6.80 3.22
CA TYR A 113 -11.69 -6.05 2.39
C TYR A 113 -12.13 -6.80 1.15
N LYS A 114 -11.25 -7.59 0.54
CA LYS A 114 -11.57 -8.44 -0.62
C LYS A 114 -12.56 -9.54 -0.23
N GLY A 115 -12.39 -10.15 0.95
CA GLY A 115 -13.32 -11.14 1.49
C GLY A 115 -14.72 -10.58 1.78
N GLU A 116 -14.81 -9.31 2.19
CA GLU A 116 -16.08 -8.60 2.45
C GLU A 116 -16.67 -7.93 1.19
N GLU A 117 -16.21 -8.30 0.00
CA GLU A 117 -16.61 -7.73 -1.31
C GLU A 117 -16.41 -6.19 -1.43
N SER A 118 -15.61 -5.59 -0.54
CA SER A 118 -15.31 -4.15 -0.54
C SER A 118 -14.11 -3.84 -1.44
N THR A 119 -14.31 -3.97 -2.75
CA THR A 119 -13.26 -3.82 -3.78
C THR A 119 -12.59 -2.44 -3.76
N SER A 120 -13.34 -1.36 -3.55
CA SER A 120 -12.78 -0.01 -3.48
C SER A 120 -11.76 0.17 -2.35
N SER A 121 -12.07 -0.37 -1.16
CA SER A 121 -11.18 -0.29 0.01
C SER A 121 -9.98 -1.20 -0.15
N ALA A 122 -10.18 -2.41 -0.71
CA ALA A 122 -9.12 -3.33 -1.05
C ALA A 122 -8.13 -2.70 -2.05
N ASN A 123 -8.63 -2.11 -3.14
CA ASN A 123 -7.82 -1.45 -4.15
C ASN A 123 -6.97 -0.32 -3.56
N LYS A 124 -7.52 0.48 -2.62
CA LYS A 124 -6.74 1.52 -1.95
C LYS A 124 -5.56 0.95 -1.16
N CYS A 125 -5.75 -0.18 -0.47
CA CYS A 125 -4.68 -0.85 0.27
C CYS A 125 -3.66 -1.50 -0.68
N LEU A 126 -4.12 -2.19 -1.72
CA LEU A 126 -3.28 -2.81 -2.74
C LEU A 126 -2.40 -1.79 -3.46
N LEU A 127 -2.92 -0.60 -3.78
CA LEU A 127 -2.11 0.45 -4.39
C LEU A 127 -0.98 0.92 -3.48
N LYS A 128 -1.22 0.98 -2.16
CA LYS A 128 -0.18 1.28 -1.17
C LYS A 128 0.87 0.16 -1.13
N VAL A 129 0.44 -1.10 -1.07
CA VAL A 129 1.34 -2.26 -1.15
C VAL A 129 2.23 -2.19 -2.39
N ALA A 130 1.64 -1.95 -3.57
CA ALA A 130 2.38 -1.87 -4.82
C ALA A 130 3.39 -0.72 -4.84
N THR A 131 3.03 0.47 -4.32
CA THR A 131 3.96 1.61 -4.25
C THR A 131 5.18 1.30 -3.39
N TYR A 132 4.99 0.67 -2.24
CA TYR A 132 6.08 0.33 -1.32
C TYR A 132 6.88 -0.88 -1.80
N ALA A 133 6.22 -1.90 -2.37
CA ALA A 133 6.89 -3.05 -2.97
C ALA A 133 7.83 -2.61 -4.10
N ALA A 134 7.42 -1.66 -4.94
CA ALA A 134 8.28 -1.08 -5.97
C ALA A 134 9.49 -0.32 -5.35
N GLN A 135 9.29 0.39 -4.24
CA GLN A 135 10.40 1.04 -3.53
C GLN A 135 11.40 0.03 -2.94
N LEU A 136 10.92 -1.11 -2.45
CA LEU A 136 11.75 -2.23 -1.97
C LEU A 136 12.31 -3.12 -3.10
N GLU A 137 12.20 -2.69 -4.36
CA GLU A 137 12.71 -3.42 -5.53
C GLU A 137 12.03 -4.78 -5.79
N GLN A 138 10.89 -5.02 -5.15
CA GLN A 138 10.01 -6.16 -5.42
C GLN A 138 9.10 -5.86 -6.63
N TYR A 139 9.71 -5.51 -7.77
CA TYR A 139 8.98 -5.14 -8.98
C TYR A 139 7.98 -6.20 -9.47
N PRO A 140 8.28 -7.52 -9.48
CA PRO A 140 7.32 -8.53 -9.92
C PRO A 140 6.01 -8.52 -9.12
N LYS A 141 6.11 -8.34 -7.80
CA LYS A 141 4.96 -8.25 -6.90
C LYS A 141 4.16 -6.97 -7.14
N ALA A 142 4.84 -5.83 -7.32
CA ALA A 142 4.18 -4.56 -7.61
C ALA A 142 3.42 -4.61 -8.96
N ILE A 143 4.01 -5.21 -9.99
CA ILE A 143 3.41 -5.41 -11.31
C ILE A 143 2.10 -6.18 -11.19
N GLU A 144 2.14 -7.35 -10.54
CA GLU A 144 0.96 -8.21 -10.40
C GLU A 144 -0.19 -7.44 -9.74
N ILE A 145 0.11 -6.69 -8.67
CA ILE A 145 -0.90 -5.90 -7.97
C ILE A 145 -1.43 -4.75 -8.84
N TYR A 146 -0.58 -4.02 -9.55
CA TYR A 146 -1.02 -2.94 -10.44
C TYR A 146 -1.85 -3.46 -11.62
N GLU A 147 -1.49 -4.60 -12.22
CA GLU A 147 -2.29 -5.23 -13.28
C GLU A 147 -3.64 -5.67 -12.73
N GLN A 148 -3.67 -6.34 -11.56
CA GLN A 148 -4.92 -6.74 -10.91
C GLN A 148 -5.81 -5.52 -10.63
N VAL A 149 -5.31 -4.47 -9.97
CA VAL A 149 -6.12 -3.27 -9.68
C VAL A 149 -6.51 -2.54 -10.97
N GLY A 150 -5.63 -2.55 -11.99
CA GLY A 150 -5.88 -2.00 -13.31
C GLY A 150 -7.04 -2.68 -14.03
N THR A 151 -7.08 -4.01 -14.08
CA THR A 151 -8.17 -4.76 -14.73
C THR A 151 -9.51 -4.51 -14.04
N HIS A 152 -9.55 -4.53 -12.70
CA HIS A 152 -10.77 -4.23 -11.95
C HIS A 152 -11.24 -2.77 -12.16
N ALA A 153 -10.32 -1.83 -12.36
CA ALA A 153 -10.65 -0.44 -12.65
C ALA A 153 -11.24 -0.24 -14.06
N MET A 154 -10.94 -1.12 -15.03
CA MET A 154 -11.51 -1.05 -16.38
C MET A 154 -12.99 -1.45 -16.41
N ASP A 155 -13.39 -2.41 -15.56
CA ASP A 155 -14.78 -2.85 -15.43
C ASP A 155 -15.70 -1.75 -14.90
N SER A 156 -15.15 -0.82 -14.11
CA SER A 156 -15.88 0.33 -13.59
C SER A 156 -15.73 1.56 -14.49
N THR A 157 -16.84 2.04 -15.07
CA THR A 157 -16.86 3.25 -15.91
C THR A 157 -16.35 4.51 -15.19
N LEU A 158 -16.44 4.55 -13.86
CA LEU A 158 -15.95 5.66 -13.03
C LEU A 158 -14.43 5.65 -12.85
N LEU A 159 -13.79 4.47 -12.87
CA LEU A 159 -12.36 4.28 -12.61
C LEU A 159 -11.52 4.17 -13.88
N LYS A 160 -12.13 4.29 -15.08
CA LYS A 160 -11.43 4.23 -16.37
C LYS A 160 -10.27 5.23 -16.49
N TYR A 161 -10.37 6.39 -15.83
CA TYR A 161 -9.30 7.38 -15.84
C TYR A 161 -8.12 7.00 -14.93
N SER A 162 -8.37 6.33 -13.80
CA SER A 162 -7.30 5.87 -12.90
C SER A 162 -6.61 4.61 -13.40
N ALA A 163 -7.29 3.78 -14.23
CA ALA A 163 -6.68 2.61 -14.85
C ALA A 163 -5.41 2.94 -15.64
N LYS A 164 -5.38 4.11 -16.32
CA LYS A 164 -4.21 4.59 -17.07
C LYS A 164 -2.98 4.76 -16.18
N ASP A 165 -3.16 5.36 -15.00
CA ASP A 165 -2.08 5.55 -14.03
C ASP A 165 -1.54 4.21 -13.51
N HIS A 166 -2.43 3.25 -13.24
CA HIS A 166 -2.02 1.93 -12.78
C HIS A 166 -1.22 1.15 -13.84
N PHE A 167 -1.67 1.14 -15.09
CA PHE A 167 -0.92 0.50 -16.19
C PHE A 167 0.41 1.19 -16.48
N PHE A 168 0.46 2.52 -16.38
CA PHE A 168 1.71 3.27 -16.49
C PHE A 168 2.71 2.87 -15.39
N LYS A 169 2.26 2.77 -14.14
CA LYS A 169 3.09 2.31 -13.01
C LYS A 169 3.55 0.86 -13.17
N ALA A 170 2.67 -0.03 -13.64
CA ALA A 170 3.01 -1.42 -13.95
C ALA A 170 4.08 -1.50 -15.05
N ALA A 171 3.93 -0.74 -16.14
CA ALA A 171 4.91 -0.70 -17.23
C ALA A 171 6.27 -0.17 -16.78
N LEU A 172 6.32 0.86 -15.94
CA LEU A 172 7.56 1.34 -15.35
C LEU A 172 8.21 0.29 -14.45
N CYS A 173 7.43 -0.45 -13.66
CA CYS A 173 7.97 -1.55 -12.85
C CYS A 173 8.50 -2.69 -13.73
N HIS A 174 7.84 -3.03 -14.85
CA HIS A 174 8.39 -3.98 -15.83
C HIS A 174 9.70 -3.48 -16.40
N PHE A 175 9.79 -2.18 -16.69
CA PHE A 175 10.97 -1.59 -17.28
C PHE A 175 12.18 -1.60 -16.35
N CYS A 176 11.95 -1.45 -15.03
CA CYS A 176 13.00 -1.67 -14.03
C CYS A 176 13.51 -3.11 -13.97
N VAL A 177 12.75 -4.10 -14.48
CA VAL A 177 13.16 -5.51 -14.52
C VAL A 177 13.83 -5.85 -15.85
N ASP A 178 13.14 -5.59 -16.95
CA ASP A 178 13.60 -5.89 -18.30
C ASP A 178 12.85 -5.03 -19.34
N MET A 179 13.63 -4.47 -20.27
CA MET A 179 13.15 -3.68 -21.40
C MET A 179 12.19 -4.47 -22.30
N LEU A 180 12.44 -5.75 -22.54
CA LEU A 180 11.58 -6.57 -23.40
C LEU A 180 10.21 -6.79 -22.77
N ASN A 181 10.17 -7.06 -21.46
CA ASN A 181 8.92 -7.18 -20.72
C ASN A 181 8.12 -5.88 -20.71
N ALA A 182 8.79 -4.73 -20.61
CA ALA A 182 8.12 -3.43 -20.70
C ALA A 182 7.49 -3.19 -22.07
N LYS A 183 8.18 -3.54 -23.16
CA LYS A 183 7.66 -3.41 -24.53
C LYS A 183 6.43 -4.30 -24.76
N LEU A 184 6.48 -5.55 -24.28
CA LEU A 184 5.34 -6.48 -24.33
C LEU A 184 4.16 -5.98 -23.48
N ALA A 185 4.42 -5.48 -22.28
CA ALA A 185 3.40 -4.94 -21.40
C ALA A 185 2.70 -3.72 -22.02
N VAL A 186 3.45 -2.79 -22.62
CA VAL A 186 2.88 -1.64 -23.33
C VAL A 186 1.97 -2.09 -24.47
N GLN A 187 2.41 -3.03 -25.32
CA GLN A 187 1.57 -3.55 -26.40
C GLN A 187 0.27 -4.19 -25.88
N LYS A 188 0.38 -5.03 -24.83
CA LYS A 188 -0.78 -5.64 -24.16
C LYS A 188 -1.75 -4.58 -23.64
N TYR A 189 -1.27 -3.51 -23.01
CA TYR A 189 -2.12 -2.45 -22.47
C TYR A 189 -2.79 -1.62 -23.57
N GLU A 190 -2.15 -1.45 -24.73
CA GLU A 190 -2.76 -0.80 -25.90
C GLU A 190 -3.87 -1.65 -26.53
N GLU A 191 -3.67 -2.96 -26.60
CA GLU A 191 -4.70 -3.90 -27.09
C GLU A 191 -5.89 -3.98 -26.13
N MET A 192 -5.63 -4.01 -24.82
CA MET A 192 -6.67 -4.07 -23.79
C MET A 192 -7.44 -2.75 -23.65
N PHE A 193 -6.76 -1.62 -23.77
CA PHE A 193 -7.37 -0.29 -23.61
C PHE A 193 -6.89 0.68 -24.70
N PRO A 194 -7.60 0.80 -25.84
CA PRO A 194 -7.20 1.69 -26.94
C PRO A 194 -7.07 3.17 -26.53
N ALA A 195 -7.80 3.61 -25.50
CA ALA A 195 -7.67 4.96 -24.97
C ALA A 195 -6.39 5.18 -24.14
N PHE A 196 -5.65 4.12 -23.80
CA PHE A 196 -4.29 4.21 -23.25
C PHE A 196 -3.30 4.73 -24.29
N SER A 197 -3.44 4.28 -25.54
CA SER A 197 -2.52 4.60 -26.64
C SER A 197 -2.44 6.11 -26.93
N ASP A 198 -3.57 6.81 -26.78
CA ASP A 198 -3.62 8.28 -26.95
C ASP A 198 -3.12 9.06 -25.73
N SER A 199 -2.91 8.37 -24.60
CA SER A 199 -2.55 8.99 -23.33
C SER A 199 -1.09 9.44 -23.32
N ARG A 200 -0.80 10.46 -22.51
CA ARG A 200 0.54 11.06 -22.44
C ARG A 200 1.54 10.09 -21.82
N GLU A 201 1.05 9.26 -20.90
CA GLU A 201 1.76 8.20 -20.20
C GLU A 201 2.30 7.14 -21.17
N CYS A 202 1.46 6.67 -22.10
CA CYS A 202 1.88 5.70 -23.12
C CYS A 202 2.89 6.32 -24.10
N LYS A 203 2.66 7.56 -24.54
CA LYS A 203 3.60 8.30 -25.41
C LYS A 203 4.96 8.50 -24.75
N LEU A 204 4.98 8.81 -23.45
CA LEU A 204 6.21 8.88 -22.68
C LEU A 204 6.89 7.50 -22.64
N LEU A 205 6.19 6.43 -22.24
CA LEU A 205 6.77 5.08 -22.18
C LEU A 205 7.43 4.66 -23.50
N LYS A 206 6.77 4.91 -24.64
CA LYS A 206 7.34 4.61 -25.96
C LYS A 206 8.63 5.39 -26.21
N LYS A 207 8.63 6.70 -25.99
CA LYS A 207 9.86 7.51 -26.09
C LYS A 207 10.98 7.02 -25.17
N LEU A 208 10.65 6.61 -23.95
CA LEU A 208 11.63 6.09 -22.99
C LEU A 208 12.18 4.72 -23.41
N LEU A 209 11.35 3.86 -24.00
CA LEU A 209 11.76 2.57 -24.57
C LEU A 209 12.67 2.78 -25.79
N ASP A 210 12.30 3.67 -26.70
CA ASP A 210 13.11 3.99 -27.89
C ASP A 210 14.48 4.57 -27.47
N ALA A 211 14.51 5.49 -26.49
CA ALA A 211 15.75 6.05 -25.97
C ALA A 211 16.64 5.00 -25.27
N TYR A 212 16.03 3.98 -24.64
CA TYR A 212 16.75 2.85 -24.05
C TYR A 212 17.33 1.92 -25.12
N GLU A 213 16.56 1.62 -26.17
CA GLU A 213 17.03 0.82 -27.33
C GLU A 213 18.24 1.47 -28.00
N GLU A 214 18.25 2.80 -28.09
CA GLU A 214 19.36 3.58 -28.65
C GLU A 214 20.50 3.84 -27.65
N GLN A 215 20.37 3.40 -26.39
CA GLN A 215 21.30 3.70 -25.27
C GLN A 215 21.59 5.21 -25.12
N ASN A 216 20.61 6.06 -25.43
CA ASN A 216 20.76 7.50 -25.46
C ASN A 216 20.21 8.15 -24.18
N VAL A 217 21.11 8.37 -23.21
CA VAL A 217 20.77 8.97 -21.92
C VAL A 217 20.22 10.40 -22.07
N ASP A 218 20.73 11.18 -23.03
CA ASP A 218 20.29 12.57 -23.24
C ASP A 218 18.85 12.60 -23.73
N ALA A 219 18.51 11.78 -24.73
CA ALA A 219 17.14 11.63 -25.26
C ALA A 219 16.15 11.15 -24.18
N TYR A 220 16.60 10.26 -23.28
CA TYR A 220 15.81 9.85 -22.12
C TYR A 220 15.53 11.03 -21.19
N THR A 221 16.56 11.80 -20.83
CA THR A 221 16.40 12.94 -19.92
C THR A 221 15.56 14.07 -20.49
N ASP A 222 15.69 14.35 -21.80
CA ASP A 222 14.87 15.34 -22.49
C ASP A 222 13.41 14.92 -22.53
N SER A 223 13.13 13.64 -22.80
CA SER A 223 11.77 13.09 -22.79
C SER A 223 11.11 13.21 -21.41
N VAL A 224 11.85 12.91 -20.33
CA VAL A 224 11.37 13.08 -18.95
C VAL A 224 11.11 14.55 -18.62
N LYS A 225 12.00 15.46 -19.06
CA LYS A 225 11.86 16.90 -18.85
C LYS A 225 10.67 17.49 -19.59
N GLU A 226 10.46 17.11 -20.84
CA GLU A 226 9.26 17.47 -21.61
C GLU A 226 7.99 17.04 -20.88
N TYR A 227 7.97 15.81 -20.36
CA TYR A 227 6.82 15.31 -19.62
C TYR A 227 6.59 16.10 -18.32
N ASP A 228 7.63 16.39 -17.53
CA ASP A 228 7.50 17.15 -16.27
C ASP A 228 6.91 18.55 -16.48
N THR A 229 7.19 19.21 -17.62
CA THR A 229 6.58 20.52 -17.95
C THR A 229 5.07 20.44 -18.18
N ILE A 230 4.56 19.29 -18.61
CA ILE A 230 3.15 19.07 -18.96
C ILE A 230 2.39 18.41 -17.80
N SER A 231 3.02 17.44 -17.16
CA SER A 231 2.51 16.60 -16.08
C SER A 231 3.60 16.50 -15.02
N ARG A 232 3.42 17.23 -13.92
CA ARG A 232 4.41 17.30 -12.84
C ARG A 232 4.68 15.91 -12.26
N LEU A 233 5.95 15.53 -12.21
CA LEU A 233 6.39 14.25 -11.65
C LEU A 233 6.20 14.21 -10.14
N ASP A 234 5.66 13.10 -9.64
CA ASP A 234 5.62 12.80 -8.21
C ASP A 234 6.94 12.16 -7.75
N GLN A 235 7.12 12.04 -6.43
CA GLN A 235 8.32 11.46 -5.84
C GLN A 235 8.54 10.01 -6.27
N TRP A 236 7.46 9.25 -6.46
CA TRP A 236 7.53 7.84 -6.84
C TRP A 236 8.03 7.68 -8.29
N LEU A 237 7.44 8.41 -9.25
CA LEU A 237 7.87 8.42 -10.64
C LEU A 237 9.30 8.90 -10.78
N THR A 238 9.68 9.96 -10.07
CA THR A 238 11.05 10.45 -10.06
C THR A 238 12.02 9.36 -9.62
N THR A 239 11.68 8.62 -8.56
CA THR A 239 12.53 7.53 -8.06
C THR A 239 12.65 6.39 -9.09
N MET A 240 11.55 5.97 -9.71
CA MET A 240 11.57 4.89 -10.71
C MET A 240 12.34 5.30 -11.97
N LEU A 241 12.09 6.50 -12.51
CA LEU A 241 12.77 7.01 -13.70
C LEU A 241 14.27 7.19 -13.46
N LEU A 242 14.68 7.63 -12.26
CA LEU A 242 16.09 7.70 -11.90
C LEU A 242 16.75 6.32 -11.79
N ARG A 243 16.02 5.30 -11.33
CA ARG A 243 16.53 3.92 -11.31
C ARG A 243 16.76 3.39 -12.73
N ILE A 244 15.79 3.57 -13.62
CA ILE A 244 15.94 3.20 -15.04
C ILE A 244 17.09 3.98 -15.70
N LYS A 245 17.23 5.28 -15.43
CA LYS A 245 18.33 6.06 -15.96
C LYS A 245 19.70 5.48 -15.56
N LYS A 246 19.83 5.00 -14.31
CA LYS A 246 21.09 4.41 -13.83
C LYS A 246 21.44 3.12 -14.57
N THR A 247 20.46 2.27 -14.89
CA THR A 247 20.74 1.03 -15.63
C THR A 247 21.27 1.33 -17.04
N ILE A 248 20.74 2.34 -17.73
CA ILE A 248 21.27 2.79 -19.04
C ILE A 248 22.73 3.25 -18.92
N GLN A 249 23.06 4.01 -17.87
CA GLN A 249 24.41 4.53 -17.65
C GLN A 249 25.42 3.44 -17.30
N GLU A 250 25.00 2.43 -16.54
CA GLU A 250 25.82 1.26 -16.22
C GLU A 250 26.12 0.42 -17.48
N ASP A 251 25.09 0.16 -18.31
CA ASP A 251 25.24 -0.54 -19.59
C ASP A 251 26.19 0.19 -20.56
N GLU A 252 26.15 1.53 -20.63
CA GLU A 252 27.08 2.33 -21.45
C GLU A 252 28.53 2.25 -20.93
N SER A 253 28.71 2.12 -19.61
CA SER A 253 30.03 2.06 -18.98
C SER A 253 30.70 0.70 -19.12
N ASP A 254 29.94 -0.39 -19.12
CA ASP A 254 30.44 -1.76 -19.32
C ASP A 254 30.82 -2.04 -20.79
N LEU A 255 30.33 -1.23 -21.73
CA LEU A 255 30.64 -1.31 -23.16
C LEU A 255 31.85 -0.45 -23.59
N ARG A 256 32.42 0.38 -22.69
CA ARG A 256 33.60 1.24 -22.95
C ARG A 256 34.88 0.67 -22.35
#